data_AF-A0A936MC90-F1
#
_entry.id   AF-A0A936MC90-F1
#
_cell.length_a   1.000
_cell.length_b   1.000
_cell.length_c   1.000
_cell.angle_alpha   90.00
_cell.angle_beta   90.00
_cell.angle_gamma   90.00
#
_symmetry.space_group_name_H-M   'P 1'
#
loop_
_entity.id
_entity.type
_entity.pdbx_description
1 polymer ?
#
loop_
_entity_poly.entity_id
_entity_poly.type
_entity_poly.pdbx_seq_one_letter_code
_entity_poly.pdbx_strand_id
1 'polypeptide(L)'
;MWAAPAIIPYPLSKIAVEIESGNLDVAVEVLVNYCDIKFLRNIIDDWYTLDAFHKRKQLIEDAFFAHTNEKYTLSINALLPHIEGIITDWMYSNVEAGKIPWRQDSKTKIFGQIIMEGQLSSYSYNSIIKSTIQFITQGPVLETFKQWEQQVDNAFPNRHVIEHGKYIDELYTIENSIRLFLLLDTISYIIKK
;
A
#
# COMPACT_ATOMS: atom_id res chain seq x y z
N MET A 1 1.36 -9.41 5.98
CA MET A 1 0.34 -8.77 5.14
C MET A 1 -0.67 -8.08 6.05
N TRP A 2 -1.12 -6.87 5.74
CA TRP A 2 -2.22 -6.22 6.47
C TRP A 2 -3.57 -6.78 5.97
N ALA A 3 -4.67 -6.44 6.64
CA ALA A 3 -6.00 -6.84 6.23
C ALA A 3 -6.48 -6.03 5.00
N ALA A 4 -5.98 -6.37 3.80
CA ALA A 4 -6.34 -5.70 2.56
C ALA A 4 -7.82 -5.95 2.18
N PRO A 5 -8.71 -4.94 2.21
CA PRO A 5 -10.16 -5.13 2.08
C PRO A 5 -10.59 -5.81 0.78
N ALA A 6 -9.94 -5.46 -0.34
CA ALA A 6 -10.27 -5.99 -1.67
C ALA A 6 -10.07 -7.51 -1.83
N ILE A 7 -9.37 -8.16 -0.90
CA ILE A 7 -9.11 -9.61 -0.92
C ILE A 7 -9.69 -10.34 0.31
N ILE A 8 -10.57 -9.68 1.07
CA ILE A 8 -11.27 -10.27 2.23
C ILE A 8 -12.69 -10.72 1.83
N PRO A 9 -13.14 -11.92 2.24
CA PRO A 9 -12.36 -12.95 2.94
C PRO A 9 -11.44 -13.75 2.01
N TYR A 10 -11.81 -13.86 0.73
CA TYR A 10 -11.05 -14.57 -0.30
C TYR A 10 -10.38 -13.57 -1.25
N PRO A 11 -9.13 -13.80 -1.68
CA PRO A 11 -8.27 -14.96 -1.43
C PRO A 11 -7.48 -14.93 -0.11
N LEU A 12 -7.63 -13.91 0.74
CA LEU A 12 -6.78 -13.74 1.92
C LEU A 12 -6.77 -14.97 2.84
N SER A 13 -7.92 -15.60 3.07
CA SER A 13 -8.01 -16.82 3.87
C SER A 13 -7.21 -17.99 3.27
N LYS A 14 -7.20 -18.13 1.94
CA LYS A 14 -6.42 -19.17 1.25
C LYS A 14 -4.93 -18.88 1.35
N ILE A 15 -4.54 -17.62 1.14
CA ILE A 15 -3.14 -17.16 1.29
C ILE A 15 -2.62 -17.47 2.70
N ALA A 16 -3.42 -17.18 3.74
CA ALA A 16 -3.04 -17.45 5.13
C ALA A 16 -2.78 -18.95 5.38
N VAL A 17 -3.66 -19.84 4.88
CA VAL A 17 -3.50 -21.29 5.02
C VAL A 17 -2.21 -21.80 4.35
N GLU A 18 -1.89 -21.29 3.15
CA GLU A 18 -0.67 -21.69 2.46
C GLU A 18 0.59 -21.21 3.18
N ILE A 19 0.58 -19.99 3.73
CA ILE A 19 1.69 -19.46 4.53
C ILE A 19 1.89 -20.30 5.81
N GLU A 20 0.81 -20.62 6.53
CA GLU A 20 0.88 -21.47 7.73
C GLU A 20 1.40 -22.88 7.43
N SER A 21 1.15 -23.37 6.22
CA SER A 21 1.65 -24.66 5.73
C SER A 21 3.09 -24.60 5.19
N GLY A 22 3.71 -23.43 5.15
CA GLY A 22 5.06 -23.22 4.60
C GLY A 22 5.12 -23.15 3.06
N ASN A 23 3.97 -23.12 2.37
CA ASN A 23 3.86 -23.11 0.92
C ASN A 23 3.90 -21.68 0.37
N LEU A 24 5.01 -20.97 0.57
CA LEU A 24 5.11 -19.55 0.21
C LEU A 24 4.87 -19.32 -1.29
N ASP A 25 5.44 -20.14 -2.17
CA ASP A 25 5.27 -19.99 -3.62
C ASP A 25 3.80 -20.13 -4.05
N VAL A 26 3.05 -21.04 -3.42
CA VAL A 26 1.61 -21.24 -3.68
C VAL A 26 0.82 -20.04 -3.16
N ALA A 27 1.19 -19.49 -2.00
CA ALA A 27 0.56 -18.28 -1.48
C ALA A 27 0.75 -17.08 -2.43
N VAL A 28 1.95 -16.92 -2.99
CA VAL A 28 2.25 -15.89 -4.01
C VAL A 28 1.43 -16.15 -5.27
N GLU A 29 1.39 -17.38 -5.77
CA GLU A 29 0.63 -17.74 -6.97
C GLU A 29 -0.86 -17.44 -6.79
N VAL A 30 -1.44 -17.76 -5.63
CA VAL A 30 -2.83 -17.45 -5.31
C VAL A 30 -3.09 -15.95 -5.35
N LEU A 31 -2.19 -15.14 -4.77
CA LEU A 31 -2.30 -13.68 -4.78
C LEU A 31 -2.23 -13.14 -6.22
N VAL A 32 -1.23 -13.55 -6.98
CA VAL A 32 -0.96 -13.10 -8.35
C VAL A 32 -2.11 -13.47 -9.28
N ASN A 33 -2.60 -14.71 -9.21
CA ASN A 33 -3.69 -15.18 -10.07
C ASN A 33 -5.03 -14.52 -9.74
N TYR A 34 -5.28 -14.19 -8.47
CA TYR A 34 -6.51 -13.51 -8.09
C TYR A 34 -6.48 -12.02 -8.46
N CYS A 35 -5.35 -11.35 -8.23
CA CYS A 35 -5.17 -9.94 -8.50
C CYS A 35 -4.76 -9.71 -9.96
N ASP A 36 -5.54 -10.27 -10.90
CA ASP A 36 -5.27 -10.14 -12.32
C ASP A 36 -5.43 -8.68 -12.83
N ILE A 37 -5.07 -8.46 -14.09
CA ILE A 37 -5.13 -7.14 -14.73
C ILE A 37 -6.54 -6.53 -14.63
N LYS A 38 -7.60 -7.33 -14.75
CA LYS A 38 -8.98 -6.87 -14.71
C LYS A 38 -9.37 -6.45 -13.29
N PHE A 39 -8.96 -7.23 -12.29
CA PHE A 39 -9.15 -6.92 -10.89
C PHE A 39 -8.45 -5.61 -10.51
N LEU A 40 -7.16 -5.49 -10.85
CA LEU A 40 -6.38 -4.29 -10.58
C LEU A 40 -6.97 -3.06 -11.28
N ARG A 41 -7.43 -3.19 -12.54
CA ARG A 41 -8.13 -2.11 -13.23
C ARG A 41 -9.40 -1.67 -12.49
N ASN A 42 -10.23 -2.62 -12.05
CA ASN A 42 -11.48 -2.30 -11.35
C ASN A 42 -11.25 -1.50 -10.06
N ILE A 43 -10.25 -1.89 -9.25
CA ILE A 43 -9.94 -1.14 -8.02
C ILE A 43 -9.37 0.24 -8.34
N ILE A 44 -8.48 0.35 -9.34
CA ILE A 44 -7.88 1.63 -9.74
C ILE A 44 -8.95 2.62 -10.23
N ASP A 45 -9.88 2.17 -11.05
CA ASP A 45 -10.94 3.03 -11.59
C ASP A 45 -11.82 3.58 -10.47
N ASP A 46 -12.07 2.78 -9.43
CA ASP A 46 -12.80 3.20 -8.23
C ASP A 46 -12.01 4.26 -7.43
N TRP A 47 -10.68 4.23 -7.41
CA TRP A 47 -9.88 5.22 -6.68
C TRP A 47 -10.10 6.65 -7.19
N TYR A 48 -10.36 6.82 -8.49
CA TYR A 48 -10.49 8.14 -9.11
C TYR A 48 -11.73 8.93 -8.70
N THR A 49 -12.63 8.34 -7.89
CA THR A 49 -13.72 9.08 -7.24
C THR A 49 -13.23 9.95 -6.08
N LEU A 50 -11.98 9.75 -5.61
CA LEU A 50 -11.35 10.52 -4.54
C LEU A 50 -10.40 11.58 -5.11
N ASP A 51 -10.54 12.83 -4.68
CA ASP A 51 -9.70 13.94 -5.15
C ASP A 51 -8.19 13.68 -4.93
N ALA A 52 -7.82 13.08 -3.80
CA ALA A 52 -6.43 12.73 -3.48
C ALA A 52 -5.80 11.74 -4.48
N PHE A 53 -6.60 10.87 -5.11
CA PHE A 53 -6.15 9.96 -6.15
C PHE A 53 -6.30 10.57 -7.54
N HIS A 54 -7.38 11.32 -7.79
CA HIS A 54 -7.66 11.94 -9.08
C HIS A 54 -6.53 12.86 -9.55
N LYS A 55 -5.95 13.65 -8.64
CA LYS A 55 -4.77 14.51 -8.91
C LYS A 55 -3.55 13.74 -9.42
N ARG A 56 -3.49 12.44 -9.18
CA ARG A 56 -2.37 11.55 -9.52
C ARG A 56 -2.74 10.56 -10.62
N LYS A 57 -3.88 10.75 -11.29
CA LYS A 57 -4.44 9.81 -12.26
C LYS A 57 -3.42 9.38 -13.31
N GLN A 58 -2.79 10.33 -14.00
CA GLN A 58 -1.83 10.01 -15.06
C GLN A 58 -0.69 9.11 -14.57
N LEU A 59 -0.16 9.42 -13.39
CA LEU A 59 0.94 8.65 -12.84
C LEU A 59 0.50 7.23 -12.44
N ILE A 60 -0.69 7.09 -11.85
CA ILE A 60 -1.26 5.78 -11.52
C ILE A 60 -1.51 4.97 -12.80
N GLU A 61 -1.96 5.61 -13.88
CA GLU A 61 -2.12 4.95 -15.18
C GLU A 61 -0.78 4.52 -15.78
N ASP A 62 0.26 5.35 -15.68
CA ASP A 62 1.61 5.01 -16.14
C ASP A 62 2.18 3.83 -15.35
N ALA A 63 1.96 3.80 -14.03
CA ALA A 63 2.37 2.70 -13.17
C ALA A 63 1.62 1.40 -13.51
N PHE A 64 0.31 1.49 -13.75
CA PHE A 64 -0.49 0.34 -14.17
C PHE A 64 -0.05 -0.17 -15.54
N PHE A 65 0.19 0.73 -16.50
CA PHE A 65 0.77 0.36 -17.79
C PHE A 65 2.10 -0.37 -17.61
N ALA A 66 2.99 0.15 -16.76
CA ALA A 66 4.26 -0.51 -16.45
C ALA A 66 4.05 -1.91 -15.84
N HIS A 67 3.13 -2.06 -14.90
CA HIS A 67 2.79 -3.36 -14.31
C HIS A 67 2.32 -4.37 -15.37
N THR A 68 1.38 -3.98 -16.23
CA THR A 68 0.85 -4.84 -17.30
C THR A 68 1.88 -5.24 -18.36
N ASN A 69 2.99 -4.50 -18.45
CA ASN A 69 4.11 -4.77 -19.36
C ASN A 69 5.33 -5.35 -18.62
N GLU A 70 5.12 -5.89 -17.42
CA GLU A 70 6.15 -6.55 -16.59
C GLU A 70 7.33 -5.62 -16.23
N LYS A 71 7.11 -4.30 -16.26
CA LYS A 71 8.08 -3.28 -15.87
C LYS A 71 7.90 -2.91 -14.41
N TYR A 72 8.07 -3.90 -13.53
CA TYR A 72 7.83 -3.74 -12.08
C TYR A 72 8.73 -2.69 -11.44
N THR A 73 9.96 -2.52 -11.92
CA THR A 73 10.85 -1.43 -11.50
C THR A 73 10.18 -0.05 -11.69
N LEU A 74 9.54 0.18 -12.84
CA LEU A 74 8.83 1.43 -13.12
C LEU A 74 7.53 1.53 -12.32
N SER A 75 6.73 0.47 -12.26
CA SER A 75 5.47 0.47 -11.50
C SER A 75 5.69 0.75 -10.02
N ILE A 76 6.69 0.11 -9.40
CA ILE A 76 6.99 0.24 -7.98
C ILE A 76 7.54 1.62 -7.67
N ASN A 77 8.50 2.10 -8.46
CA ASN A 77 9.07 3.44 -8.26
C ASN A 77 8.03 4.54 -8.47
N ALA A 78 7.09 4.36 -9.39
CA ALA A 78 6.01 5.31 -9.60
C ALA A 78 5.04 5.31 -8.39
N LEU A 79 4.56 4.16 -7.92
CA LEU A 79 3.51 4.11 -6.89
C LEU A 79 4.00 4.38 -5.46
N LEU A 80 5.20 3.92 -5.11
CA LEU A 80 5.67 3.88 -3.72
C LEU A 80 5.67 5.27 -3.04
N PRO A 81 6.14 6.36 -3.67
CA PRO A 81 6.08 7.70 -3.07
C PRO A 81 4.64 8.19 -2.85
N HIS A 82 3.65 7.67 -3.58
CA HIS A 82 2.27 8.12 -3.48
C HIS A 82 1.50 7.58 -2.30
N ILE A 83 2.02 6.58 -1.58
CA ILE A 83 1.50 6.25 -0.24
C ILE A 83 1.54 7.50 0.63
N GLU A 84 2.69 8.19 0.68
CA GLU A 84 2.80 9.46 1.41
C GLU A 84 1.96 10.56 0.76
N GLY A 85 2.08 10.70 -0.56
CA GLY A 85 1.43 11.79 -1.30
C GLY A 85 -0.08 11.81 -1.11
N ILE A 86 -0.75 10.66 -1.22
CA ILE A 86 -2.20 10.53 -1.08
C ILE A 86 -2.66 10.83 0.35
N ILE A 87 -2.00 10.23 1.35
CA ILE A 87 -2.29 10.52 2.77
C ILE A 87 -2.13 12.01 3.06
N THR A 88 -1.07 12.61 2.53
CA THR A 88 -0.77 14.03 2.70
C THR A 88 -1.86 14.89 2.08
N ASP A 89 -2.21 14.67 0.82
CA ASP A 89 -3.23 15.46 0.11
C ASP A 89 -4.60 15.37 0.81
N TRP A 90 -4.96 14.17 1.28
CA TRP A 90 -6.17 13.98 2.06
C TRP A 90 -6.12 14.78 3.37
N MET A 91 -5.00 14.73 4.10
CA MET A 91 -4.85 15.50 5.34
C MET A 91 -4.95 17.01 5.11
N TYR A 92 -4.31 17.56 4.07
CA TYR A 92 -4.42 18.99 3.74
C TYR A 92 -5.84 19.41 3.34
N SER A 93 -6.69 18.48 2.92
CA SER A 93 -8.07 18.75 2.57
C SER A 93 -9.03 18.65 3.76
N ASN A 94 -8.64 17.95 4.83
CA ASN A 94 -9.53 17.60 5.95
C ASN A 94 -9.04 18.08 7.32
N VAL A 95 -7.82 18.59 7.43
CA VAL A 95 -7.18 18.97 8.68
C VAL A 95 -6.68 20.42 8.59
N GLU A 96 -6.87 21.19 9.66
CA GLU A 96 -6.41 22.57 9.72
C GLU A 96 -4.89 22.69 9.45
N ALA A 97 -4.53 23.70 8.64
CA ALA A 97 -3.14 24.02 8.34
C ALA A 97 -2.37 24.32 9.65
N GLY A 98 -1.31 23.54 9.91
CA GLY A 98 -0.51 23.60 11.13
C GLY A 98 -0.65 22.39 12.06
N LYS A 99 -1.71 21.57 11.90
CA LYS A 99 -1.86 20.29 12.62
C LYS A 99 -1.27 19.08 11.87
N ILE A 100 -0.82 19.30 10.64
CA ILE A 100 -0.26 18.25 9.77
C ILE A 100 1.24 18.12 10.05
N PRO A 101 1.73 16.97 10.55
CA PRO A 101 3.15 16.76 10.81
C PRO A 101 3.97 16.75 9.51
N TRP A 102 5.22 17.20 9.62
CA TRP A 102 6.18 17.11 8.52
C TRP A 102 6.61 15.66 8.25
N ARG A 103 6.92 14.89 9.30
CA ARG A 103 7.44 13.51 9.17
C ARG A 103 6.34 12.54 8.71
N GLN A 104 6.63 11.71 7.72
CA GLN A 104 5.69 10.73 7.15
C GLN A 104 5.12 9.76 8.20
N ASP A 105 5.95 9.22 9.09
CA ASP A 105 5.51 8.31 10.16
C ASP A 105 4.45 8.99 11.06
N SER A 106 4.76 10.19 11.55
CA SER A 106 3.85 10.95 12.41
C SER A 106 2.57 11.34 11.67
N LYS A 107 2.68 11.73 10.40
CA LYS A 107 1.56 12.06 9.53
C LYS A 107 0.61 10.87 9.35
N THR A 108 1.16 9.69 9.08
CA THR A 108 0.39 8.45 8.91
C THR A 108 -0.33 8.06 10.20
N LYS A 109 0.32 8.21 11.36
CA LYS A 109 -0.31 7.95 12.67
C LYS A 109 -1.49 8.88 12.93
N ILE A 110 -1.33 10.19 12.68
CA ILE A 110 -2.41 11.16 12.86
C ILE A 110 -3.54 10.91 11.87
N PHE A 111 -3.23 10.59 10.60
CA PHE A 111 -4.24 10.17 9.63
C PHE A 111 -5.11 9.03 10.17
N GLY A 112 -4.49 7.96 10.68
CA GLY A 112 -5.22 6.85 11.29
C GLY A 112 -6.09 7.25 12.48
N GLN A 113 -5.57 8.12 13.36
CA GLN A 113 -6.31 8.62 14.52
C GLN A 113 -7.56 9.40 14.10
N ILE A 114 -7.43 10.32 13.15
CA ILE A 114 -8.54 11.16 12.68
C ILE A 114 -9.64 10.31 12.07
N ILE A 115 -9.30 9.33 11.23
CA ILE A 115 -10.30 8.43 10.63
C ILE A 115 -11.03 7.64 11.73
N MET A 116 -10.32 7.12 12.73
CA MET A 116 -10.95 6.36 13.83
C MET A 116 -11.86 7.22 14.71
N GLU A 117 -11.51 8.48 14.96
CA GLU A 117 -12.30 9.42 15.78
C GLU A 117 -13.54 9.96 15.05
N GLY A 118 -13.45 10.13 13.73
CA GLY A 118 -14.50 10.76 12.92
C GLY A 118 -15.70 9.87 12.61
N GLN A 119 -15.69 8.57 12.95
CA GLN A 119 -16.69 7.61 12.45
C GLN A 119 -17.19 6.62 13.50
N LEU A 120 -18.51 6.40 13.48
CA LEU A 120 -19.12 5.20 14.06
C LEU A 120 -18.71 3.98 13.22
N SER A 121 -17.57 3.42 13.58
CA SER A 121 -16.86 2.40 12.83
C SER A 121 -17.14 0.99 13.37
N SER A 122 -17.34 0.02 12.48
CA SER A 122 -17.41 -1.39 12.89
C SER A 122 -16.05 -1.86 13.44
N TYR A 123 -16.07 -2.90 14.28
CA TYR A 123 -14.83 -3.53 14.77
C TYR A 123 -13.90 -3.95 13.63
N SER A 124 -14.45 -4.53 12.56
CA SER A 124 -13.69 -4.94 11.37
C SER A 124 -13.01 -3.75 10.68
N TYR A 125 -13.71 -2.62 10.55
CA TYR A 125 -13.15 -1.42 9.94
C TYR A 125 -12.00 -0.84 10.78
N ASN A 126 -12.18 -0.76 12.10
CA ASN A 126 -11.13 -0.33 13.01
C ASN A 126 -9.89 -1.25 12.97
N SER A 127 -10.09 -2.55 12.79
CA SER A 127 -8.99 -3.50 12.62
C SER A 127 -8.22 -3.29 11.31
N ILE A 128 -8.93 -2.99 10.21
CA ILE A 128 -8.31 -2.63 8.92
C ILE A 128 -7.47 -1.36 9.07
N ILE A 129 -8.00 -0.30 9.68
CA ILE A 129 -7.24 0.95 9.90
C ILE A 129 -6.00 0.65 10.73
N LYS A 130 -6.15 0.04 11.90
CA LYS A 130 -5.03 -0.24 12.82
C LYS A 130 -3.94 -1.08 12.14
N SER A 131 -4.32 -2.17 11.48
CA SER A 131 -3.36 -3.05 10.80
C SER A 131 -2.65 -2.35 9.62
N THR A 132 -3.35 -1.51 8.87
CA THR A 132 -2.77 -0.74 7.76
C THR A 132 -1.79 0.31 8.26
N ILE A 133 -2.18 1.11 9.26
CA ILE A 133 -1.30 2.12 9.86
C ILE A 133 -0.06 1.48 10.48
N GLN A 134 -0.23 0.36 11.19
CA GLN A 134 0.88 -0.40 11.75
C GLN A 134 1.80 -0.94 10.65
N PHE A 135 1.25 -1.50 9.58
CA PHE A 135 2.03 -2.00 8.44
C PHE A 135 2.87 -0.90 7.78
N ILE A 136 2.31 0.31 7.61
CA ILE A 136 3.05 1.44 7.02
C ILE A 136 4.14 1.94 7.99
N THR A 137 3.79 2.14 9.26
CA THR A 137 4.65 2.87 10.22
C THR A 137 5.65 2.00 10.98
N GLN A 138 5.36 0.72 11.13
CA GLN A 138 6.18 -0.24 11.89
C GLN A 138 6.60 -1.45 11.04
N GLY A 139 6.07 -1.57 9.82
CA GLY A 139 6.41 -2.63 8.89
C GLY A 139 7.43 -2.19 7.83
N PRO A 140 7.58 -2.98 6.75
CA PRO A 140 8.66 -2.81 5.77
C PRO A 140 8.56 -1.54 4.93
N VAL A 141 7.39 -0.88 4.89
CA VAL A 141 7.17 0.31 4.05
C VAL A 141 8.10 1.46 4.45
N LEU A 142 8.15 1.80 5.75
CA LEU A 142 8.92 2.92 6.30
C LEU A 142 10.08 2.49 7.18
N GLU A 143 10.41 1.20 7.20
CA GLU A 143 11.62 0.75 7.88
C GLU A 143 12.85 1.50 7.32
N THR A 144 13.69 1.99 8.22
CA THR A 144 14.93 2.70 7.88
C THR A 144 16.12 1.76 7.96
N PHE A 145 17.14 1.99 7.13
CA PHE A 145 18.43 1.30 7.26
C PHE A 145 19.51 2.30 7.68
N LYS A 146 20.47 1.84 8.50
CA LYS A 146 21.57 2.69 9.01
C LYS A 146 22.87 2.52 8.24
N GLN A 147 23.02 1.39 7.56
CA GLN A 147 24.23 1.00 6.85
C GLN A 147 23.86 0.44 5.47
N TRP A 148 24.64 0.79 4.45
CA TRP A 148 24.34 0.38 3.07
C TRP A 148 24.28 -1.15 2.91
N GLU A 149 25.07 -1.89 3.69
CA GLU A 149 25.17 -3.35 3.66
C GLU A 149 24.09 -4.06 4.50
N GLN A 150 23.26 -3.31 5.24
CA GLN A 150 22.21 -3.88 6.07
C GLN A 150 21.24 -4.71 5.20
N GLN A 151 20.94 -5.93 5.65
CA GLN A 151 19.91 -6.76 5.05
C GLN A 151 18.55 -6.05 5.14
N VAL A 152 17.77 -6.14 4.08
CA VAL A 152 16.46 -5.48 3.94
C VAL A 152 15.40 -6.55 3.82
N ASP A 153 14.29 -6.40 4.54
CA ASP A 153 13.11 -7.23 4.32
C ASP A 153 12.57 -6.99 2.90
N ASN A 154 12.56 -8.04 2.09
CA ASN A 154 12.11 -8.00 0.71
C ASN A 154 10.63 -8.38 0.52
N ALA A 155 9.89 -8.63 1.61
CA ALA A 155 8.47 -8.94 1.58
C ALA A 155 7.58 -7.76 1.16
N PHE A 156 8.12 -6.55 1.03
CA PHE A 156 7.42 -5.39 0.47
C PHE A 156 8.42 -4.33 -0.02
N PRO A 157 8.09 -3.51 -1.04
CA PRO A 157 8.93 -2.38 -1.44
C PRO A 157 9.18 -1.38 -0.31
N ASN A 158 10.41 -1.34 0.20
CA ASN A 158 10.82 -0.40 1.23
C ASN A 158 11.08 0.99 0.62
N ARG A 159 10.38 2.01 1.12
CA ARG A 159 10.48 3.39 0.63
C ARG A 159 11.87 3.97 0.78
N HIS A 160 12.48 3.87 1.96
CA HIS A 160 13.80 4.46 2.21
C HIS A 160 14.87 3.80 1.33
N VAL A 161 14.83 2.48 1.17
CA VAL A 161 15.79 1.73 0.35
C VAL A 161 15.70 2.18 -1.11
N ILE A 162 14.49 2.18 -1.68
CA ILE A 162 14.26 2.52 -3.08
C ILE A 162 14.52 4.02 -3.34
N GLU A 163 13.99 4.92 -2.52
CA GLU A 163 14.15 6.37 -2.72
C GLU A 163 15.57 6.87 -2.44
N HIS A 164 16.36 6.17 -1.61
CA HIS A 164 17.80 6.44 -1.47
C HIS A 164 18.65 5.77 -2.56
N GLY A 165 18.04 5.07 -3.52
CA GLY A 165 18.71 4.51 -4.70
C GLY A 165 19.44 3.18 -4.44
N LYS A 166 19.20 2.51 -3.30
CA LYS A 166 19.74 1.16 -3.09
C LYS A 166 18.95 0.18 -3.95
N TYR A 167 19.63 -0.46 -4.90
CA TYR A 167 19.03 -1.45 -5.79
C TYR A 167 19.07 -2.85 -5.14
N ILE A 168 17.90 -3.45 -4.99
CA ILE A 168 17.69 -4.82 -4.50
C ILE A 168 16.65 -5.44 -5.45
N ASP A 169 17.05 -6.45 -6.22
CA ASP A 169 16.24 -7.00 -7.31
C ASP A 169 14.93 -7.62 -6.79
N GLU A 170 15.01 -8.25 -5.62
CA GLU A 170 13.91 -8.93 -4.93
C GLU A 170 12.79 -7.98 -4.51
N LEU A 171 13.04 -6.67 -4.48
CA LEU A 171 11.99 -5.68 -4.25
C LEU A 171 11.11 -5.46 -5.48
N TYR A 172 11.59 -5.79 -6.69
CA TYR A 172 10.97 -5.46 -7.96
C TYR A 172 10.22 -6.64 -8.62
N THR A 173 9.41 -7.33 -7.84
CA THR A 173 8.62 -8.49 -8.29
C THR A 173 7.18 -8.13 -8.66
N ILE A 174 6.52 -9.00 -9.43
CA ILE A 174 5.07 -8.91 -9.69
C ILE A 174 4.27 -8.84 -8.38
N GLU A 175 4.64 -9.68 -7.41
CA GLU A 175 4.01 -9.75 -6.10
C GLU A 175 4.08 -8.41 -5.37
N ASN A 176 5.27 -7.82 -5.30
CA ASN A 176 5.47 -6.53 -4.64
C ASN A 176 4.79 -5.37 -5.37
N SER A 177 4.70 -5.44 -6.71
CA SER A 177 3.90 -4.52 -7.49
C SER A 177 2.41 -4.63 -7.15
N ILE A 178 1.85 -5.84 -7.07
CA ILE A 178 0.45 -6.08 -6.67
C ILE A 178 0.19 -5.60 -5.24
N ARG A 179 1.09 -5.92 -4.30
CA ARG A 179 1.00 -5.47 -2.91
C ARG A 179 0.93 -3.94 -2.81
N LEU A 180 1.64 -3.19 -3.65
CA LEU A 180 1.51 -1.73 -3.70
C LEU A 180 0.13 -1.27 -4.17
N PHE A 181 -0.43 -1.87 -5.22
CA PHE A 181 -1.80 -1.56 -5.64
C PHE A 181 -2.80 -1.86 -4.51
N LEU A 182 -2.68 -3.01 -3.85
CA LEU A 182 -3.56 -3.38 -2.73
C LEU A 182 -3.43 -2.43 -1.53
N LEU A 183 -2.23 -1.90 -1.25
CA LEU A 183 -2.03 -0.97 -0.15
C LEU A 183 -2.68 0.38 -0.44
N LEU A 184 -2.51 0.88 -1.67
CA LEU A 184 -3.19 2.09 -2.14
C LEU A 184 -4.71 1.90 -2.16
N ASP A 185 -5.20 0.74 -2.57
CA ASP A 185 -6.63 0.40 -2.48
C ASP A 185 -7.13 0.42 -1.04
N THR A 186 -6.35 -0.13 -0.11
CA THR A 186 -6.72 -0.12 1.30
C THR A 186 -6.79 1.32 1.84
N ILE A 187 -5.88 2.20 1.41
CA ILE A 187 -5.94 3.63 1.75
C ILE A 187 -7.18 4.29 1.14
N SER A 188 -7.51 3.98 -0.12
CA SER A 188 -8.75 4.45 -0.78
C SER A 188 -10.00 4.02 0.00
N TYR A 189 -10.07 2.75 0.41
CA TYR A 189 -11.15 2.20 1.22
C TYR A 189 -11.29 2.93 2.57
N ILE A 190 -10.18 3.17 3.26
CA ILE A 190 -10.13 3.92 4.55
C ILE A 190 -10.58 5.38 4.38
N ILE A 191 -10.31 6.00 3.23
CA ILE A 191 -10.71 7.39 2.96
C ILE A 191 -12.20 7.49 2.63
N LYS A 192 -12.77 6.49 1.95
CA LYS A 192 -14.17 6.49 1.47
C LYS A 192 -15.20 6.19 2.54
N LYS A 193 -14.88 5.21 3.38
CA LYS A 193 -15.72 4.79 4.51
C LYS A 193 -15.68 5.86 5.56
#